data_AF-A0A817X7A0-F1
#
_entry.id   AF-A0A817X7A0-F1
#
_cell.length_a   1.000
_cell.length_b   1.000
_cell.length_c   1.000
_cell.angle_alpha   90.00
_cell.angle_beta   90.00
_cell.angle_gamma   90.00
#
_symmetry.space_group_name_H-M   'P 1'
#
loop_
_entity.id
_entity.type
_entity.pdbx_description
1 polymer ?
#
loop_
_entity_poly.entity_id
_entity_poly.type
_entity_poly.pdbx_seq_one_letter_code
_entity_poly.pdbx_strand_id
1 'polypeptide(L)'
;MDCINIKFDEDINFHILRHWSLYDSIYHTHEMIIAFKLWSSRGLSQLKEFLADLGIPKREYEQNYRDMNIKYKSTIKKQILDKRLHDKYHYATNTIILPTFLLSSGFSLKLSPQDIVYSIMSTLQTLPSTSSSTSMMIDLTARFSLSLSCLNYNLLTDYLDGIKLEKAYTHKIHYLIETLLQSDKNLSFDNTVPFILLRFDQNMFNSSTTGDHTTSCGFFTHPYQAYVFARKALQILIAYTSSSTNIVKKKKSKHLQRLPLILIAPYSLTNAGQELVEIVVGVPSLNSIMMNSFSTLFEAADRRCGNVAKFVFFDHSVLLLQEQHQQKFIDALMFVLAK
;
A
#
# COMPACT_ATOMS: atom_id res chain seq x y z
N MET A 1 -9.87 36.74 8.50
CA MET A 1 -10.36 36.00 9.68
C MET A 1 -10.25 34.53 9.34
N ASP A 2 -9.15 33.90 9.77
CA ASP A 2 -8.89 32.48 9.51
C ASP A 2 -9.63 31.65 10.54
N CYS A 3 -10.95 31.51 10.34
CA CYS A 3 -11.76 30.68 11.21
C CYS A 3 -11.54 29.22 10.82
N ILE A 4 -10.58 28.55 11.49
CA ILE A 4 -10.44 27.10 11.40
C ILE A 4 -11.72 26.49 11.98
N ASN A 5 -12.37 25.64 11.19
CA ASN A 5 -13.58 24.96 11.61
C ASN A 5 -13.42 23.46 11.38
N ILE A 6 -13.41 22.71 12.48
CA ILE A 6 -13.33 21.25 12.48
C ILE A 6 -14.74 20.72 12.72
N LYS A 7 -15.24 19.94 11.77
CA LYS A 7 -16.58 19.33 11.84
C LYS A 7 -16.46 17.83 11.77
N PHE A 8 -17.27 17.15 12.58
CA PHE A 8 -17.52 15.74 12.41
C PHE A 8 -18.40 15.52 11.18
N ASP A 9 -18.01 14.60 10.31
CA ASP A 9 -18.79 14.18 9.13
C ASP A 9 -18.50 12.71 8.80
N GLU A 10 -19.44 12.05 8.16
CA GLU A 10 -19.21 10.73 7.59
C GLU A 10 -18.68 10.93 6.16
N ASP A 11 -17.38 10.76 5.97
CA ASP A 11 -16.71 11.04 4.70
C ASP A 11 -16.46 9.75 3.90
N ILE A 12 -16.27 9.92 2.59
CA ILE A 12 -15.92 8.82 1.69
C ILE A 12 -14.41 8.57 1.79
N ASN A 13 -14.05 7.38 2.27
CA ASN A 13 -12.70 6.86 2.41
C ASN A 13 -12.15 6.32 1.07
N PHE A 14 -12.13 7.17 0.04
CA PHE A 14 -11.39 6.89 -1.18
C PHE A 14 -10.00 7.53 -1.12
N HIS A 15 -9.02 6.85 -1.69
CA HIS A 15 -7.61 7.25 -1.61
C HIS A 15 -7.39 8.62 -2.27
N ILE A 16 -7.03 9.63 -1.46
CA ILE A 16 -6.75 11.02 -1.88
C ILE A 16 -7.86 11.64 -2.76
N LEU A 17 -9.12 11.41 -2.41
CA LEU A 17 -10.28 11.82 -3.22
C LEU A 17 -10.25 13.30 -3.62
N ARG A 18 -9.85 14.20 -2.72
CA ARG A 18 -9.91 15.65 -2.94
C ARG A 18 -8.88 16.19 -3.91
N HIS A 19 -7.78 15.46 -4.13
CA HIS A 19 -6.67 15.89 -4.98
C HIS A 19 -6.58 15.13 -6.28
N TRP A 20 -7.52 14.22 -6.56
CA TRP A 20 -7.47 13.36 -7.72
C TRP A 20 -8.82 13.29 -8.44
N SER A 21 -8.88 12.58 -9.58
CA SER A 21 -10.14 12.26 -10.22
C SER A 21 -10.89 11.22 -9.40
N LEU A 22 -12.21 11.20 -9.50
CA LEU A 22 -13.00 10.19 -8.81
C LEU A 22 -12.63 8.78 -9.27
N TYR A 23 -12.41 8.61 -10.57
CA TYR A 23 -12.01 7.33 -11.16
C TYR A 23 -10.69 6.84 -10.56
N ASP A 24 -9.65 7.68 -10.57
CA ASP A 24 -8.34 7.26 -10.09
C ASP A 24 -8.33 7.03 -8.58
N SER A 25 -9.07 7.83 -7.82
CA SER A 25 -9.21 7.64 -6.37
C SER A 25 -9.83 6.29 -6.04
N ILE A 26 -10.88 5.89 -6.75
CA ILE A 26 -11.50 4.56 -6.61
C ILE A 26 -10.53 3.47 -7.08
N TYR A 27 -9.86 3.69 -8.22
CA TYR A 27 -8.94 2.72 -8.80
C TYR A 27 -7.80 2.32 -7.85
N HIS A 28 -7.33 3.27 -7.05
CA HIS A 28 -6.25 3.08 -6.10
C HIS A 28 -6.71 2.76 -4.66
N THR A 29 -8.02 2.77 -4.40
CA THR A 29 -8.56 2.41 -3.08
C THR A 29 -8.52 0.90 -2.91
N HIS A 30 -7.83 0.45 -1.85
CA HIS A 30 -7.54 -0.98 -1.63
C HIS A 30 -8.79 -1.89 -1.61
N GLU A 31 -9.84 -1.48 -0.90
CA GLU A 31 -11.10 -2.21 -0.83
C GLU A 31 -11.78 -2.32 -2.21
N MET A 32 -11.69 -1.27 -3.02
CA MET A 32 -12.26 -1.22 -4.37
C MET A 32 -11.44 -2.09 -5.34
N ILE A 33 -10.11 -2.11 -5.20
CA ILE A 33 -9.23 -3.02 -5.95
C ILE A 33 -9.67 -4.47 -5.75
N ILE A 34 -9.96 -4.87 -4.51
CA ILE A 34 -10.40 -6.23 -4.17
C ILE A 34 -11.82 -6.50 -4.69
N ALA A 35 -12.77 -5.60 -4.43
CA ALA A 35 -14.17 -5.80 -4.79
C ALA A 35 -14.37 -5.90 -6.32
N PHE A 36 -13.75 -4.98 -7.06
CA PHE A 36 -13.87 -4.91 -8.52
C PHE A 36 -12.82 -5.74 -9.26
N LYS A 37 -11.81 -6.30 -8.56
CA LYS A 37 -10.72 -7.09 -9.15
C LYS A 37 -9.99 -6.29 -10.22
N LEU A 38 -9.53 -5.11 -9.84
CA LEU A 38 -9.00 -4.09 -10.74
C LEU A 38 -7.70 -4.47 -11.44
N TRP A 39 -7.07 -5.58 -11.04
CA TRP A 39 -5.96 -6.23 -11.77
C TRP A 39 -6.41 -6.94 -13.07
N SER A 40 -7.69 -6.85 -13.45
CA SER A 40 -8.25 -7.50 -14.64
C SER A 40 -9.00 -6.50 -15.54
N SER A 41 -8.93 -6.71 -16.86
CA SER A 41 -9.66 -5.89 -17.84
C SER A 41 -11.18 -5.96 -17.64
N ARG A 42 -11.70 -7.12 -17.19
CA ARG A 42 -13.11 -7.27 -16.82
C ARG A 42 -13.47 -6.40 -15.61
N GLY A 43 -12.60 -6.35 -14.60
CA GLY A 43 -12.79 -5.50 -13.42
C GLY A 43 -12.80 -4.01 -13.75
N LEU A 44 -11.91 -3.58 -14.66
CA LEU A 44 -11.90 -2.22 -15.19
C LEU A 44 -13.21 -1.84 -15.91
N SER A 45 -13.75 -2.74 -16.73
CA SER A 45 -15.07 -2.53 -17.35
C SER A 45 -16.19 -2.47 -16.32
N GLN A 46 -16.12 -3.31 -15.28
CA GLN A 46 -17.09 -3.34 -14.19
C GLN A 46 -17.05 -2.06 -13.33
N LEU A 47 -15.87 -1.45 -13.13
CA LEU A 47 -15.72 -0.15 -12.48
C LEU A 47 -16.40 0.97 -13.28
N LYS A 48 -16.23 0.96 -14.61
CA LYS A 48 -16.91 1.94 -15.50
C LYS A 48 -18.43 1.76 -15.47
N GLU A 49 -18.90 0.52 -15.41
CA GLU A 49 -20.32 0.21 -15.23
C GLU A 49 -20.84 0.73 -13.87
N PHE A 50 -20.07 0.54 -12.79
CA PHE A 50 -20.43 1.08 -11.47
C PHE A 50 -20.57 2.60 -11.47
N LEU A 51 -19.64 3.32 -12.12
CA LEU A 51 -19.73 4.77 -12.28
C LEU A 51 -20.95 5.19 -13.13
N ALA A 52 -21.32 4.39 -14.12
CA ALA A 52 -22.53 4.61 -14.91
C ALA A 52 -23.81 4.36 -14.10
N ASP A 53 -23.82 3.32 -13.25
CA ASP A 53 -24.92 3.00 -12.34
C ASP A 53 -25.10 4.05 -11.22
N LEU A 54 -24.01 4.72 -10.83
CA LEU A 54 -24.06 5.94 -10.01
C LEU A 54 -24.64 7.15 -10.78
N GLY A 55 -24.83 7.05 -12.10
CA GLY A 55 -25.35 8.14 -12.92
C GLY A 55 -24.37 9.30 -13.07
N ILE A 56 -23.06 9.03 -12.97
CA ILE A 56 -22.01 10.04 -13.11
C ILE A 56 -21.47 9.99 -14.55
N PRO A 57 -21.57 11.08 -15.33
CA PRO A 57 -21.01 11.13 -16.67
C PRO A 57 -19.48 10.95 -16.68
N LYS A 58 -18.95 10.36 -17.75
CA LYS A 58 -17.50 10.16 -17.94
C LYS A 58 -16.65 11.41 -17.71
N ARG A 59 -17.09 12.54 -18.28
CA ARG A 59 -16.41 13.84 -18.11
C ARG A 59 -16.26 14.25 -16.64
N GLU A 60 -17.21 13.87 -15.79
CA GLU A 60 -17.24 14.28 -14.38
C GLU A 60 -16.37 13.41 -13.49
N TYR A 61 -16.24 12.11 -13.77
CA TYR A 61 -15.40 11.23 -12.96
C TYR A 61 -13.93 11.22 -13.39
N GLU A 62 -13.61 11.65 -14.63
CA GLU A 62 -12.23 11.77 -15.13
C GLU A 62 -11.58 13.11 -14.80
N GLN A 63 -12.37 14.16 -14.58
CA GLN A 63 -11.82 15.43 -14.08
C GLN A 63 -11.49 15.35 -12.59
N ASN A 64 -10.68 16.31 -12.11
CA ASN A 64 -10.37 16.40 -10.69
C ASN A 64 -11.67 16.53 -9.87
N TYR A 65 -11.74 15.78 -8.77
CA TYR A 65 -12.89 15.81 -7.87
C TYR A 65 -13.18 17.24 -7.40
N ARG A 66 -12.15 18.08 -7.20
CA ARG A 66 -12.33 19.50 -6.85
C ARG A 66 -13.21 20.26 -7.85
N ASP A 67 -13.11 19.96 -9.14
CA ASP A 67 -13.79 20.65 -10.23
C ASP A 67 -15.13 19.99 -10.59
N MET A 68 -15.37 18.77 -10.09
CA MET A 68 -16.63 18.03 -10.29
C MET A 68 -17.86 18.82 -9.81
N ASN A 69 -18.96 18.72 -10.56
CA ASN A 69 -20.19 19.43 -10.26
C ASN A 69 -20.73 19.07 -8.86
N ILE A 70 -21.15 20.08 -8.11
CA ILE A 70 -21.66 19.96 -6.73
C ILE A 70 -22.84 18.97 -6.64
N LYS A 71 -23.66 18.89 -7.70
CA LYS A 71 -24.76 17.91 -7.79
C LYS A 71 -24.25 16.49 -7.56
N TYR A 72 -23.19 16.07 -8.24
CA TYR A 72 -22.66 14.71 -8.10
C TYR A 72 -21.96 14.52 -6.76
N LYS A 73 -21.22 15.52 -6.27
CA LYS A 73 -20.58 15.46 -4.93
C LYS A 73 -21.58 15.25 -3.80
N SER A 74 -22.74 15.89 -3.88
CA SER A 74 -23.79 15.74 -2.85
C SER A 74 -24.56 14.42 -2.95
N THR A 75 -24.60 13.82 -4.15
CA THR A 75 -25.40 12.62 -4.43
C THR A 75 -24.58 11.34 -4.28
N ILE A 76 -23.28 11.37 -4.59
CA ILE A 76 -22.41 10.19 -4.63
C ILE A 76 -22.39 9.42 -3.32
N LYS A 77 -22.35 10.12 -2.17
CA LYS A 77 -22.42 9.49 -0.85
C LYS A 77 -23.71 8.66 -0.73
N LYS A 78 -24.88 9.27 -1.00
CA LYS A 78 -26.18 8.57 -0.92
C LYS A 78 -26.25 7.38 -1.87
N GLN A 79 -25.68 7.50 -3.07
CA GLN A 79 -25.70 6.42 -4.05
C GLN A 79 -24.79 5.25 -3.68
N ILE A 80 -23.62 5.50 -3.08
CA ILE A 80 -22.74 4.43 -2.57
C ILE A 80 -23.39 3.66 -1.42
N LEU A 81 -24.30 4.28 -0.65
CA LEU A 81 -25.10 3.54 0.35
C LEU A 81 -26.28 2.76 -0.24
N ASP A 82 -26.58 2.89 -1.54
CA ASP A 82 -27.72 2.21 -2.13
C ASP A 82 -27.50 0.68 -2.10
N LYS A 83 -28.43 -0.01 -1.44
CA LYS A 83 -28.40 -1.47 -1.27
C LYS A 83 -28.30 -2.19 -2.61
N ARG A 84 -28.93 -1.64 -3.66
CA ARG A 84 -28.87 -2.22 -5.01
C ARG A 84 -27.44 -2.34 -5.54
N LEU A 85 -26.61 -1.33 -5.30
CA LEU A 85 -25.22 -1.32 -5.74
C LEU A 85 -24.35 -2.21 -4.86
N HIS A 86 -24.59 -2.19 -3.55
CA HIS A 86 -23.93 -3.10 -2.62
C HIS A 86 -24.17 -4.56 -3.01
N ASP A 87 -25.40 -4.94 -3.34
CA ASP A 87 -25.75 -6.32 -3.69
C ASP A 87 -25.19 -6.75 -5.05
N LYS A 88 -25.01 -5.80 -5.97
CA LYS A 88 -24.43 -6.09 -7.31
C LYS A 88 -22.91 -6.22 -7.27
N TYR A 89 -22.22 -5.39 -6.49
CA TYR A 89 -20.77 -5.26 -6.53
C TYR A 89 -20.05 -5.79 -5.27
N HIS A 90 -20.80 -6.11 -4.21
CA HIS A 90 -20.31 -6.72 -2.97
C HIS A 90 -19.13 -5.99 -2.31
N TYR A 91 -19.08 -4.66 -2.42
CA TYR A 91 -18.07 -3.86 -1.72
C TYR A 91 -18.48 -3.61 -0.27
N ALA A 92 -17.50 -3.48 0.62
CA ALA A 92 -17.75 -3.21 2.03
C ALA A 92 -18.10 -1.74 2.25
N THR A 93 -19.39 -1.44 2.48
CA THR A 93 -19.86 -0.06 2.77
C THR A 93 -19.25 0.51 4.04
N ASN A 94 -19.05 -0.33 5.07
CA ASN A 94 -18.49 0.07 6.36
C ASN A 94 -17.04 0.56 6.29
N THR A 95 -16.28 0.16 5.27
CA THR A 95 -14.89 0.60 5.09
C THR A 95 -14.78 1.79 4.14
N ILE A 96 -15.73 1.94 3.21
CA ILE A 96 -15.79 3.06 2.26
C ILE A 96 -16.34 4.33 2.91
N ILE A 97 -17.25 4.23 3.87
CA ILE A 97 -17.82 5.40 4.54
C ILE A 97 -17.42 5.34 5.99
N LEU A 98 -16.57 6.28 6.39
CA LEU A 98 -16.02 6.33 7.72
C LEU A 98 -16.43 7.61 8.44
N PRO A 99 -16.81 7.53 9.73
CA PRO A 99 -16.96 8.71 10.56
C PRO A 99 -15.58 9.33 10.75
N THR A 100 -15.40 10.56 10.27
CA THR A 100 -14.14 11.29 10.33
C THR A 100 -14.36 12.75 10.68
N PHE A 101 -13.28 13.53 10.74
CA PHE A 101 -13.34 14.96 10.93
C PHE A 101 -12.90 15.64 9.63
N LEU A 102 -13.48 16.79 9.32
CA LEU A 102 -13.05 17.62 8.21
C LEU A 102 -12.62 18.98 8.75
N LEU A 103 -11.40 19.37 8.40
CA LEU A 103 -10.91 20.70 8.66
C LEU A 103 -11.27 21.57 7.46
N SER A 104 -11.99 22.66 7.73
CA SER A 104 -12.25 23.71 6.76
C SER A 104 -11.57 25.00 7.21
N SER A 105 -10.86 25.63 6.28
CA SER A 105 -10.24 26.94 6.49
C SER A 105 -10.54 27.82 5.28
N GLY A 106 -11.04 29.02 5.53
CA GLY A 106 -11.47 29.94 4.48
C GLY A 106 -12.55 29.34 3.56
N PHE A 107 -12.52 29.72 2.28
CA PHE A 107 -13.58 29.37 1.32
C PHE A 107 -13.34 28.06 0.55
N SER A 108 -12.07 27.67 0.36
CA SER A 108 -11.73 26.59 -0.57
C SER A 108 -10.97 25.42 0.04
N LEU A 109 -10.34 25.60 1.20
CA LEU A 109 -9.55 24.55 1.81
C LEU A 109 -10.44 23.62 2.63
N LYS A 110 -10.51 22.36 2.19
CA LYS A 110 -11.08 21.24 2.95
C LYS A 110 -10.04 20.16 3.01
N LEU A 111 -9.60 19.81 4.22
CA LEU A 111 -8.61 18.78 4.45
C LEU A 111 -9.25 17.62 5.22
N SER A 112 -9.06 16.41 4.70
CA SER A 112 -9.30 15.18 5.45
C SER A 112 -8.04 14.82 6.23
N PRO A 113 -8.16 14.37 7.50
CA PRO A 113 -7.07 13.84 8.30
C PRO A 113 -6.31 12.74 7.56
N GLN A 114 -7.02 11.92 6.79
CA GLN A 114 -6.42 10.85 6.01
C GLN A 114 -5.49 11.39 4.91
N ASP A 115 -5.91 12.42 4.17
CA ASP A 115 -5.08 13.03 3.13
C ASP A 115 -3.82 13.66 3.74
N ILE A 116 -3.93 14.24 4.95
CA ILE A 116 -2.79 14.77 5.71
C ILE A 116 -1.82 13.64 6.07
N VAL A 117 -2.33 12.53 6.62
CA VAL A 117 -1.51 11.36 6.99
C VAL A 117 -0.79 10.80 5.76
N TYR A 118 -1.47 10.67 4.63
CA TYR A 118 -0.83 10.20 3.39
C TYR A 118 0.28 11.13 2.93
N SER A 119 0.05 12.44 2.92
CA SER A 119 1.08 13.43 2.56
C SER A 119 2.32 13.35 3.46
N ILE A 120 2.13 13.29 4.78
CA ILE A 120 3.21 13.15 5.77
C ILE A 120 3.98 11.84 5.53
N MET A 121 3.23 10.75 5.36
CA MET A 121 3.78 9.42 5.22
C MET A 121 4.62 9.29 3.94
N SER A 122 4.13 9.81 2.80
CA SER A 122 4.90 9.82 1.56
C SER A 122 6.18 10.66 1.66
N THR A 123 6.13 11.82 2.31
CA THR A 123 7.30 12.69 2.50
C THR A 123 8.36 12.02 3.38
N LEU A 124 7.93 11.27 4.41
CA LEU A 124 8.83 10.54 5.29
C LEU A 124 9.54 9.38 4.58
N GLN A 125 8.84 8.73 3.65
CA GLN A 125 9.34 7.51 3.01
C GLN A 125 10.12 7.77 1.73
N THR A 126 9.75 8.79 0.96
CA THR A 126 10.34 9.05 -0.35
C THR A 126 11.61 9.88 -0.23
N LEU A 127 12.66 9.43 -0.92
CA LEU A 127 13.89 10.20 -1.10
C LEU A 127 13.63 11.35 -2.10
N PRO A 128 13.84 12.62 -1.72
CA PRO A 128 13.88 13.69 -2.70
C PRO A 128 15.06 13.43 -3.65
N SER A 129 14.80 13.42 -4.96
CA SER A 129 15.77 13.14 -6.02
C SER A 129 16.96 14.13 -6.11
N THR A 130 17.14 15.00 -5.12
CA THR A 130 18.09 16.12 -5.11
C THR A 130 19.29 15.92 -4.19
N SER A 131 19.33 14.88 -3.34
CA SER A 131 20.46 14.66 -2.42
C SER A 131 21.28 13.43 -2.79
N SER A 132 22.17 13.61 -3.77
CA SER A 132 23.33 12.76 -3.92
C SER A 132 24.22 12.90 -2.67
N SER A 133 24.53 11.79 -2.02
CA SER A 133 25.70 11.67 -1.12
C SER A 133 25.56 12.25 0.30
N THR A 134 24.50 11.94 1.04
CA THR A 134 24.53 12.08 2.52
C THR A 134 24.19 10.76 3.21
N SER A 135 24.79 10.51 4.38
CA SER A 135 24.55 9.30 5.17
C SER A 135 23.06 9.13 5.44
N MET A 136 22.55 7.91 5.30
CA MET A 136 21.13 7.54 5.45
C MET A 136 20.42 8.15 6.69
N MET A 137 21.16 8.37 7.78
CA MET A 137 20.64 8.97 9.01
C MET A 137 20.36 10.48 8.90
N ILE A 138 21.22 11.24 8.20
CA ILE A 138 21.04 12.69 7.95
C ILE A 138 19.81 12.90 7.07
N ASP A 139 19.61 12.03 6.10
CA ASP A 139 18.46 12.03 5.20
C ASP A 139 17.14 11.77 5.95
N LEU A 140 17.10 10.80 6.88
CA LEU A 140 15.90 10.56 7.71
C LEU A 140 15.52 11.77 8.57
N THR A 141 16.50 12.47 9.16
CA THR A 141 16.20 13.67 9.97
C THR A 141 15.62 14.81 9.13
N ALA A 142 16.13 15.00 7.91
CA ALA A 142 15.61 15.99 6.97
C ALA A 142 14.17 15.64 6.54
N ARG A 143 13.91 14.37 6.20
CA ARG A 143 12.57 13.88 5.86
C ARG A 143 11.59 14.04 7.01
N PHE A 144 12.01 13.77 8.24
CA PHE A 144 11.19 14.00 9.42
C PHE A 144 10.82 15.47 9.57
N SER A 145 11.79 16.39 9.42
CA SER A 145 11.53 17.83 9.48
C SER A 145 10.55 18.30 8.39
N LEU A 146 10.69 17.79 7.16
CA LEU A 146 9.75 18.10 6.05
C LEU A 146 8.36 17.50 6.31
N SER A 147 8.29 16.28 6.84
CA SER A 147 7.00 15.67 7.19
C SER A 147 6.28 16.44 8.30
N LEU A 148 7.05 17.04 9.23
CA LEU A 148 6.52 17.90 10.29
C LEU A 148 6.02 19.24 9.72
N SER A 149 6.66 19.80 8.70
CA SER A 149 6.18 21.03 8.06
C SER A 149 4.86 20.82 7.32
N CYS A 150 4.57 19.61 6.80
CA CYS A 150 3.27 19.27 6.20
C CYS A 150 2.08 19.42 7.18
N LEU A 151 2.30 19.36 8.50
CA LEU A 151 1.24 19.59 9.50
C LEU A 151 0.89 21.07 9.66
N ASN A 152 1.76 21.98 9.20
CA ASN A 152 1.49 23.41 9.24
C ASN A 152 0.48 23.78 8.15
N TYR A 153 -0.79 23.95 8.52
CA TYR A 153 -1.85 24.31 7.58
C TYR A 153 -1.65 25.66 6.87
N ASN A 154 -0.74 26.51 7.38
CA ASN A 154 -0.37 27.76 6.71
C ASN A 154 0.53 27.53 5.49
N LEU A 155 1.34 26.46 5.50
CA LEU A 155 2.28 26.12 4.43
C LEU A 155 1.74 24.94 3.62
N LEU A 156 0.76 25.22 2.76
CA LEU A 156 0.12 24.20 1.93
C LEU A 156 1.03 23.62 0.84
N THR A 157 2.14 24.26 0.51
CA THR A 157 3.08 23.80 -0.54
C THR A 157 3.64 22.43 -0.21
N ASP A 158 4.14 22.28 1.02
CA ASP A 158 4.80 21.05 1.48
C ASP A 158 3.80 19.90 1.57
N TYR A 159 2.58 20.22 2.02
CA TYR A 159 1.46 19.28 1.99
C TYR A 159 1.14 18.81 0.57
N LEU A 160 1.02 19.73 -0.39
CA LEU A 160 0.72 19.41 -1.79
C LEU A 160 1.84 18.63 -2.45
N ASP A 161 3.10 18.90 -2.12
CA ASP A 161 4.24 18.15 -2.60
C ASP A 161 4.24 16.72 -2.05
N GLY A 162 3.94 16.52 -0.76
CA GLY A 162 3.68 15.20 -0.20
C GLY A 162 2.56 14.46 -0.95
N ILE A 163 1.44 15.13 -1.25
CA ILE A 163 0.37 14.51 -2.03
C ILE A 163 0.83 14.06 -3.44
N LYS A 164 1.72 14.80 -4.10
CA LYS A 164 2.31 14.36 -5.38
C LYS A 164 3.13 13.10 -5.21
N LEU A 165 3.93 13.02 -4.13
CA LEU A 165 4.73 11.84 -3.81
C LEU A 165 3.84 10.63 -3.51
N GLU A 166 2.76 10.79 -2.75
CA GLU A 166 1.82 9.70 -2.47
C GLU A 166 1.17 9.19 -3.75
N LYS A 167 0.75 10.08 -4.67
CA LYS A 167 0.21 9.65 -5.97
C LYS A 167 1.22 8.78 -6.71
N ALA A 168 2.48 9.21 -6.81
CA ALA A 168 3.53 8.43 -7.47
C ALA A 168 3.77 7.08 -6.76
N TYR A 169 3.78 7.07 -5.43
CA TYR A 169 3.95 5.86 -4.62
C TYR A 169 2.82 4.86 -4.84
N THR A 170 1.57 5.33 -4.89
CA THR A 170 0.39 4.48 -5.04
C THR A 170 0.30 3.85 -6.43
N HIS A 171 0.67 4.57 -7.50
CA HIS A 171 0.79 3.97 -8.84
C HIS A 171 1.87 2.87 -8.86
N LYS A 172 3.01 3.12 -8.21
CA LYS A 172 4.10 2.14 -8.11
C LYS A 172 3.67 0.88 -7.37
N ILE A 173 2.96 0.99 -6.25
CA ILE A 173 2.38 -0.16 -5.55
C ILE A 173 1.47 -0.95 -6.48
N HIS A 174 0.57 -0.26 -7.20
CA HIS A 174 -0.38 -0.91 -8.08
C HIS A 174 0.31 -1.70 -9.19
N TYR A 175 1.28 -1.08 -9.87
CA TYR A 175 2.10 -1.73 -10.89
C TYR A 175 2.83 -2.97 -10.36
N LEU A 176 3.43 -2.89 -9.16
CA LEU A 176 4.09 -4.04 -8.53
C LEU A 176 3.12 -5.18 -8.24
N ILE A 177 1.90 -4.87 -7.80
CA ILE A 177 0.86 -5.87 -7.56
C ILE A 177 0.44 -6.54 -8.87
N GLU A 178 0.21 -5.76 -9.93
CA GLU A 178 -0.11 -6.32 -11.25
C GLU A 178 0.99 -7.23 -11.77
N THR A 179 2.25 -6.79 -11.64
CA THR A 179 3.41 -7.59 -12.07
C THR A 179 3.51 -8.87 -11.25
N LEU A 180 3.29 -8.81 -9.93
CA LEU A 180 3.26 -9.99 -9.05
C LEU A 180 2.19 -11.00 -9.46
N LEU A 181 1.00 -10.53 -9.87
CA LEU A 181 -0.09 -11.39 -10.32
C LEU A 181 0.16 -12.01 -11.71
N GLN A 182 0.98 -11.37 -12.55
CA GLN A 182 1.40 -11.91 -13.85
C GLN A 182 2.56 -12.89 -13.72
N SER A 183 3.46 -12.68 -12.75
CA SER A 183 4.61 -13.53 -12.48
C SER A 183 4.26 -14.69 -11.54
N ASP A 184 3.73 -15.79 -12.07
CA ASP A 184 3.49 -17.02 -11.28
C ASP A 184 4.77 -17.61 -10.66
N LYS A 185 5.96 -17.19 -11.12
CA LYS A 185 7.27 -17.68 -10.68
C LYS A 185 7.71 -17.18 -9.29
N ASN A 186 7.17 -16.05 -8.82
CA ASN A 186 7.65 -15.38 -7.60
C ASN A 186 6.92 -15.84 -6.33
N LEU A 187 6.06 -16.85 -6.49
CA LEU A 187 5.12 -17.29 -5.49
C LEU A 187 5.30 -18.78 -5.26
N SER A 188 6.21 -19.12 -4.35
CA SER A 188 6.43 -20.51 -3.98
C SER A 188 5.30 -20.95 -3.04
N PHE A 189 4.26 -21.56 -3.63
CA PHE A 189 3.27 -22.33 -2.90
C PHE A 189 3.68 -23.80 -2.89
N ASP A 190 4.43 -24.20 -1.87
CA ASP A 190 4.49 -25.63 -1.58
C ASP A 190 3.56 -25.91 -0.39
N ASN A 191 2.72 -26.94 -0.49
CA ASN A 191 1.75 -27.29 0.56
C ASN A 191 2.44 -27.75 1.86
N THR A 192 3.76 -27.89 1.82
CA THR A 192 4.68 -28.24 2.91
C THR A 192 5.13 -27.01 3.70
N VAL A 193 4.93 -25.79 3.18
CA VAL A 193 5.44 -24.54 3.76
C VAL A 193 4.35 -23.84 4.58
N PRO A 194 4.58 -23.54 5.88
CA PRO A 194 3.61 -22.90 6.77
C PRO A 194 3.44 -21.39 6.54
N PHE A 195 4.01 -20.82 5.48
CA PHE A 195 3.90 -19.39 5.12
C PHE A 195 3.97 -19.17 3.61
N ILE A 196 3.53 -17.99 3.15
CA ILE A 196 3.64 -17.54 1.77
C ILE A 196 4.94 -16.75 1.63
N LEU A 197 5.85 -17.20 0.77
CA LEU A 197 7.09 -16.47 0.47
C LEU A 197 6.91 -15.65 -0.81
N LEU A 198 7.13 -14.34 -0.71
CA LEU A 198 7.24 -13.42 -1.84
C LEU A 198 8.69 -12.95 -1.96
N ARG A 199 9.29 -13.25 -3.10
CA ARG A 199 10.62 -12.76 -3.46
C ARG A 199 10.49 -11.77 -4.61
N PHE A 200 11.16 -10.63 -4.48
CA PHE A 200 11.29 -9.70 -5.57
C PHE A 200 12.72 -9.63 -6.06
N ASP A 201 12.89 -9.86 -7.37
CA ASP A 201 14.17 -9.70 -8.04
C ASP A 201 14.39 -8.24 -8.45
N GLN A 202 15.65 -7.82 -8.48
CA GLN A 202 16.09 -6.46 -8.87
C GLN A 202 15.51 -5.99 -10.22
N ASN A 203 15.26 -6.92 -11.14
CA ASN A 203 14.78 -6.62 -12.49
C ASN A 203 13.32 -6.17 -12.57
N MET A 204 12.47 -6.50 -11.57
CA MET A 204 11.10 -5.98 -11.49
C MET A 204 11.03 -4.51 -11.05
N PHE A 205 12.13 -3.97 -10.53
CA PHE A 205 12.18 -2.61 -9.97
C PHE A 205 12.73 -1.55 -10.92
N ASN A 206 13.43 -1.97 -11.99
CA ASN A 206 14.02 -1.07 -12.98
C ASN A 206 13.08 -0.73 -14.15
N SER A 207 11.94 -1.41 -14.29
CA SER A 207 10.93 -1.08 -15.29
C SER A 207 10.05 0.07 -14.81
N SER A 208 10.64 1.26 -14.67
CA SER A 208 9.91 2.52 -14.61
C SER A 208 9.29 2.80 -15.99
N THR A 209 8.22 2.09 -16.36
CA THR A 209 7.36 2.49 -17.48
C THR A 209 6.31 3.47 -16.98
N THR A 210 6.74 4.68 -16.67
CA THR A 210 5.93 5.89 -16.81
C THR A 210 6.89 7.00 -17.22
N GLY A 211 6.73 7.53 -18.43
CA GLY A 211 7.60 8.53 -19.07
C GLY A 211 7.57 9.92 -18.44
N ASP A 212 7.34 10.01 -17.13
CA ASP A 212 7.46 11.26 -16.39
C ASP A 212 8.79 11.24 -15.63
N HIS A 213 9.66 12.20 -15.94
CA HIS A 213 10.93 12.47 -15.28
C HIS A 213 10.80 12.89 -13.79
N THR A 214 9.73 12.49 -13.10
CA THR A 214 9.43 12.91 -11.74
C THR A 214 9.65 11.75 -10.78
N THR A 215 10.86 11.74 -10.21
CA THR A 215 11.26 11.02 -9.00
C THR A 215 11.40 9.49 -9.13
N SER A 216 12.65 9.08 -9.36
CA SER A 216 13.18 7.77 -8.98
C SER A 216 13.16 7.61 -7.45
N CYS A 217 11.97 7.65 -6.82
CA CYS A 217 11.81 7.14 -5.46
C CYS A 217 12.21 5.68 -5.52
N GLY A 218 13.34 5.32 -4.91
CA GLY A 218 13.78 3.95 -4.76
C GLY A 218 12.66 3.10 -4.15
N PHE A 219 12.54 1.86 -4.61
CA PHE A 219 11.58 0.93 -4.03
C PHE A 219 12.08 0.47 -2.65
N PHE A 220 11.18 0.49 -1.66
CA PHE A 220 11.43 0.07 -0.28
C PHE A 220 12.57 0.82 0.45
N THR A 221 12.69 2.12 0.22
CA THR A 221 13.61 2.99 1.00
C THR A 221 13.30 3.01 2.50
N HIS A 222 12.05 2.75 2.86
CA HIS A 222 11.58 2.75 4.24
C HIS A 222 10.88 1.43 4.57
N PRO A 223 11.13 0.82 5.76
CA PRO A 223 10.57 -0.49 6.14
C PRO A 223 9.05 -0.54 6.11
N TYR A 224 8.38 0.56 6.48
CA TYR A 224 6.92 0.65 6.42
C TYR A 224 6.37 0.46 4.99
N GLN A 225 7.08 0.90 3.95
CA GLN A 225 6.63 0.69 2.57
C GLN A 225 6.57 -0.80 2.23
N ALA A 226 7.59 -1.55 2.65
CA ALA A 226 7.65 -2.99 2.44
C ALA A 226 6.54 -3.70 3.23
N TYR A 227 6.29 -3.28 4.47
CA TYR A 227 5.20 -3.82 5.28
C TYR A 227 3.81 -3.55 4.70
N VAL A 228 3.51 -2.30 4.32
CA VAL A 228 2.21 -1.95 3.72
C VAL A 228 2.02 -2.67 2.40
N PHE A 229 3.05 -2.74 1.57
CA PHE A 229 3.00 -3.49 0.33
C PHE A 229 2.72 -4.97 0.57
N ALA A 230 3.47 -5.62 1.47
CA ALA A 230 3.27 -7.03 1.83
C ALA A 230 1.85 -7.29 2.33
N ARG A 231 1.31 -6.40 3.19
CA ARG A 231 -0.06 -6.51 3.69
C ARG A 231 -1.09 -6.40 2.57
N LYS A 232 -0.96 -5.41 1.68
CA LYS A 232 -1.87 -5.24 0.53
C LYS A 232 -1.77 -6.44 -0.43
N ALA A 233 -0.56 -6.90 -0.72
CA ALA A 233 -0.31 -8.03 -1.60
C ALA A 233 -0.95 -9.33 -1.07
N LEU A 234 -0.83 -9.62 0.23
CA LEU A 234 -1.48 -10.77 0.86
C LEU A 234 -3.00 -10.73 0.68
N GLN A 235 -3.64 -9.58 0.93
CA GLN A 235 -5.09 -9.44 0.78
C GLN A 235 -5.55 -9.62 -0.67
N ILE A 236 -4.83 -9.03 -1.62
CA ILE A 236 -5.13 -9.14 -3.04
C ILE A 236 -4.91 -10.57 -3.54
N LEU A 237 -3.85 -11.25 -3.10
CA LEU A 237 -3.58 -12.64 -3.47
C LEU A 237 -4.68 -13.59 -2.97
N ILE A 238 -5.17 -13.38 -1.75
CA ILE A 238 -6.31 -14.12 -1.22
C ILE A 238 -7.57 -13.83 -2.02
N ALA A 239 -7.83 -12.58 -2.38
CA ALA A 239 -8.97 -12.22 -3.23
C ALA A 239 -8.87 -12.85 -4.63
N TYR A 240 -7.67 -12.83 -5.23
CA TYR A 240 -7.37 -13.44 -6.53
C TYR A 240 -7.63 -14.95 -6.52
N THR A 241 -7.11 -15.66 -5.51
CA THR A 241 -7.33 -17.11 -5.37
C THR A 241 -8.79 -17.47 -5.07
N SER A 242 -9.50 -16.62 -4.30
CA SER A 242 -10.93 -16.78 -4.01
C SER A 242 -11.82 -16.58 -5.25
N SER A 243 -11.42 -15.67 -6.13
CA SER A 243 -12.14 -15.36 -7.37
C SER A 243 -11.97 -16.42 -8.46
N SER A 244 -11.02 -17.33 -8.35
CA SER A 244 -10.80 -18.33 -9.39
C SER A 244 -11.94 -19.36 -9.41
N THR A 245 -12.44 -19.68 -10.61
CA THR A 245 -13.53 -20.64 -10.84
C THR A 245 -13.13 -22.09 -10.53
N ASN A 246 -11.84 -22.38 -10.38
CA ASN A 246 -11.34 -23.71 -10.05
C ASN A 246 -11.57 -24.05 -8.56
N ILE A 247 -12.30 -25.13 -8.29
CA ILE A 247 -12.62 -25.64 -6.95
C ILE A 247 -11.35 -25.89 -6.10
N VAL A 248 -10.26 -26.31 -6.74
CA VAL A 248 -8.94 -26.49 -6.12
C VAL A 248 -8.36 -25.15 -5.63
N LYS A 249 -8.50 -24.07 -6.41
CA LYS A 249 -8.03 -22.72 -6.03
C LYS A 249 -8.91 -22.10 -4.92
N LYS A 250 -10.20 -22.43 -4.86
CA LYS A 250 -11.10 -22.05 -3.74
C LYS A 250 -10.78 -22.75 -2.41
N LYS A 251 -10.47 -24.05 -2.41
CA LYS A 251 -9.99 -24.75 -1.20
C LYS A 251 -8.63 -24.18 -0.75
N LYS A 252 -7.76 -23.81 -1.71
CA LYS A 252 -6.50 -23.10 -1.43
C LYS A 252 -6.72 -21.73 -0.78
N SER A 253 -7.70 -20.93 -1.20
CA SER A 253 -7.98 -19.62 -0.58
C SER A 253 -8.24 -19.71 0.95
N LYS A 254 -9.04 -20.68 1.41
CA LYS A 254 -9.29 -20.88 2.85
C LYS A 254 -8.03 -21.26 3.63
N HIS A 255 -7.09 -21.94 2.96
CA HIS A 255 -5.76 -22.25 3.52
C HIS A 255 -4.87 -21.01 3.55
N LEU A 256 -4.81 -20.24 2.45
CA LEU A 256 -4.04 -18.99 2.36
C LEU A 256 -4.49 -17.94 3.39
N GLN A 257 -5.78 -17.87 3.74
CA GLN A 257 -6.28 -16.97 4.79
C GLN A 257 -5.67 -17.25 6.18
N ARG A 258 -5.15 -18.46 6.40
CA ARG A 258 -4.51 -18.88 7.65
C ARG A 258 -2.99 -18.72 7.62
N LEU A 259 -2.40 -18.66 6.43
CA LEU A 259 -0.96 -18.55 6.26
C LEU A 259 -0.51 -17.09 6.42
N PRO A 260 0.57 -16.83 7.15
CA PRO A 260 1.22 -15.54 7.11
C PRO A 260 2.07 -15.38 5.84
N LEU A 261 2.54 -14.16 5.59
CA LEU A 261 3.32 -13.82 4.40
C LEU A 261 4.66 -13.20 4.78
N ILE A 262 5.70 -13.65 4.10
CA ILE A 262 7.06 -13.16 4.25
C ILE A 262 7.48 -12.55 2.93
N LEU A 263 7.80 -11.26 2.97
CA LEU A 263 8.32 -10.51 1.85
C LEU A 263 9.84 -10.42 1.98
N ILE A 264 10.56 -10.74 0.91
CA ILE A 264 11.98 -10.46 0.76
C ILE A 264 12.18 -9.56 -0.45
N ALA A 265 12.78 -8.39 -0.23
CA ALA A 265 13.00 -7.39 -1.25
C ALA A 265 14.39 -6.73 -1.08
N PRO A 266 15.00 -6.20 -2.15
CA PRO A 266 16.26 -5.47 -2.04
C PRO A 266 16.05 -4.12 -1.31
N TYR A 267 16.94 -3.78 -0.37
CA TYR A 267 16.84 -2.56 0.45
C TYR A 267 17.84 -1.45 0.06
N SER A 268 19.04 -1.82 -0.41
CA SER A 268 20.04 -0.84 -0.85
C SER A 268 20.99 -1.41 -1.90
N LEU A 269 21.27 -0.61 -2.93
CA LEU A 269 22.42 -0.74 -3.81
C LEU A 269 23.51 0.20 -3.27
N THR A 270 24.31 -0.23 -2.30
CA THR A 270 25.51 0.53 -1.96
C THR A 270 26.48 0.44 -3.12
N ASN A 271 26.78 1.60 -3.72
CA ASN A 271 27.83 1.74 -4.71
C ASN A 271 29.15 1.14 -4.17
N ALA A 272 29.82 0.37 -5.04
CA ALA A 272 31.12 -0.30 -4.85
C ALA A 272 31.12 -1.61 -4.03
N GLY A 273 30.76 -2.71 -4.70
CA GLY A 273 31.36 -4.03 -4.44
C GLY A 273 31.09 -4.71 -3.10
N GLN A 274 30.17 -4.22 -2.29
CA GLN A 274 29.76 -4.87 -1.03
C GLN A 274 28.30 -5.32 -1.07
N GLU A 275 28.07 -6.42 -0.37
CA GLU A 275 26.97 -7.38 -0.45
C GLU A 275 25.57 -6.77 -0.54
N LEU A 276 24.73 -7.38 -1.38
CA LEU A 276 23.32 -7.04 -1.52
C LEU A 276 22.59 -7.30 -0.19
N VAL A 277 22.05 -6.23 0.39
CA VAL A 277 21.24 -6.30 1.61
C VAL A 277 19.76 -6.31 1.22
N GLU A 278 19.07 -7.33 1.66
CA GLU A 278 17.63 -7.52 1.50
C GLU A 278 16.90 -7.13 2.79
N ILE A 279 15.72 -6.53 2.64
CA ILE A 279 14.76 -6.34 3.71
C ILE A 279 13.82 -7.54 3.74
N VAL A 280 13.64 -8.12 4.93
CA VAL A 280 12.70 -9.21 5.18
C VAL A 280 11.59 -8.70 6.08
N VAL A 281 10.35 -8.88 5.66
CA VAL A 281 9.16 -8.41 6.39
C VAL A 281 8.19 -9.56 6.62
N GLY A 282 7.82 -9.80 7.87
CA GLY A 282 6.81 -10.77 8.27
C GLY A 282 5.45 -10.12 8.52
N VAL A 283 4.45 -10.50 7.73
CA VAL A 283 3.05 -10.03 7.87
C VAL A 283 2.17 -11.17 8.36
N PRO A 284 1.41 -10.98 9.46
CA PRO A 284 0.52 -12.01 9.99
C PRO A 284 -0.65 -12.28 9.03
N SER A 285 -1.26 -13.46 9.19
CA SER A 285 -2.46 -13.83 8.44
C SER A 285 -3.62 -12.88 8.70
N LEU A 286 -4.58 -12.79 7.77
CA LEU A 286 -5.72 -11.86 7.89
C LEU A 286 -6.61 -12.13 9.10
N ASN A 287 -6.74 -13.39 9.51
CA ASN A 287 -7.64 -13.81 10.59
C ASN A 287 -7.00 -13.71 11.98
N SER A 288 -5.69 -13.42 12.07
CA SER A 288 -5.04 -13.19 13.35
C SER A 288 -5.48 -11.82 13.90
N ILE A 289 -6.42 -11.85 14.85
CA ILE A 289 -6.72 -10.72 15.74
C ILE A 289 -5.50 -10.40 16.62
N MET A 290 -4.57 -11.37 16.76
CA MET A 290 -3.40 -11.30 17.62
C MET A 290 -2.27 -10.47 17.01
N MET A 291 -1.53 -9.82 17.92
CA MET A 291 -0.29 -9.09 17.69
C MET A 291 0.69 -9.86 16.80
N ASN A 292 1.50 -9.11 16.04
CA ASN A 292 2.47 -9.70 15.13
C ASN A 292 3.51 -10.55 15.89
N SER A 293 3.44 -11.88 15.78
CA SER A 293 4.37 -12.81 16.43
C SER A 293 5.71 -12.95 15.70
N PHE A 294 5.85 -12.33 14.51
CA PHE A 294 7.06 -12.46 13.69
C PHE A 294 8.33 -11.93 14.37
N SER A 295 8.22 -10.98 15.29
CA SER A 295 9.36 -10.52 16.10
C SER A 295 10.03 -11.70 16.82
N THR A 296 9.26 -12.46 17.58
CA THR A 296 9.76 -13.63 18.33
C THR A 296 10.22 -14.77 17.43
N LEU A 297 9.54 -14.97 16.30
CA LEU A 297 9.85 -16.02 15.34
C LEU A 297 11.18 -15.74 14.62
N PHE A 298 11.40 -14.50 14.21
CA PHE A 298 12.63 -14.08 13.55
C PHE A 298 13.82 -14.11 14.51
N GLU A 299 13.65 -13.68 15.76
CA GLU A 299 14.71 -13.84 16.78
C GLU A 299 15.05 -15.32 17.04
N ALA A 300 14.04 -16.20 17.08
CA ALA A 300 14.26 -17.63 17.27
C ALA A 300 14.95 -18.30 16.06
N ALA A 301 14.63 -17.87 14.85
CA ALA A 301 15.30 -18.31 13.62
C ALA A 301 16.75 -17.80 13.58
N ASP A 302 16.97 -16.54 13.93
CA ASP A 302 18.30 -15.92 13.91
C ASP A 302 19.28 -16.57 14.90
N ARG A 303 18.81 -16.93 16.11
CA ARG A 303 19.59 -17.69 17.10
C ARG A 303 20.08 -19.04 16.57
N ARG A 304 19.36 -19.64 15.61
CA ARG A 304 19.75 -20.92 14.97
C ARG A 304 20.72 -20.72 13.81
N CYS A 305 20.63 -19.58 13.13
CA CYS A 305 21.52 -19.23 12.02
C CYS A 305 22.86 -18.64 12.48
N GLY A 306 23.01 -18.30 13.76
CA GLY A 306 24.24 -17.74 14.32
C GLY A 306 24.25 -16.22 14.36
N ASN A 307 23.10 -15.56 14.53
CA ASN A 307 22.93 -14.11 14.63
C ASN A 307 23.40 -13.34 13.38
N VAL A 308 22.81 -13.70 12.26
CA VAL A 308 23.15 -13.17 10.93
C VAL A 308 22.21 -12.04 10.53
N ALA A 309 20.99 -12.02 11.06
CA ALA A 309 20.02 -10.97 10.80
C ALA A 309 20.35 -9.70 11.59
N LYS A 310 20.20 -8.54 10.94
CA LYS A 310 20.33 -7.23 11.59
C LYS A 310 18.96 -6.66 11.90
N PHE A 311 18.63 -6.61 13.19
CA PHE A 311 17.42 -5.95 13.71
C PHE A 311 17.72 -4.46 13.94
N VAL A 312 17.61 -3.66 12.87
CA VAL A 312 17.92 -2.21 12.90
C VAL A 312 16.69 -1.38 13.26
N PHE A 313 15.49 -1.90 13.03
CA PHE A 313 14.23 -1.18 13.21
C PHE A 313 13.61 -1.46 14.57
N PHE A 314 12.81 -0.51 15.08
CA PHE A 314 12.04 -0.69 16.32
C PHE A 314 11.07 -1.87 16.26
N ASP A 315 10.53 -2.15 15.08
CA ASP A 315 9.69 -3.32 14.84
C ASP A 315 10.57 -4.49 14.38
N HIS A 316 10.77 -5.47 15.28
CA HIS A 316 11.56 -6.68 15.00
C HIS A 316 10.87 -7.65 14.02
N SER A 317 9.64 -7.36 13.57
CA SER A 317 9.02 -8.08 12.44
C SER A 317 9.59 -7.64 11.08
N VAL A 318 10.51 -6.67 11.07
CA VAL A 318 11.29 -6.24 9.91
C VAL A 318 12.78 -6.34 10.23
N LEU A 319 13.53 -6.99 9.36
CA LEU A 319 14.98 -7.18 9.53
C LEU A 319 15.73 -6.96 8.22
N LEU A 320 17.04 -6.76 8.33
CA LEU A 320 17.95 -6.71 7.20
C LEU A 320 18.80 -7.97 7.16
N LEU A 321 18.91 -8.59 5.99
CA LEU A 321 19.63 -9.83 5.76
C LEU A 321 20.54 -9.71 4.55
N GLN A 322 21.73 -10.32 4.61
CA GLN A 322 22.59 -10.46 3.43
C GLN A 322 22.10 -11.62 2.56
N GLU A 323 22.14 -11.44 1.24
CA GLU A 323 21.68 -12.44 0.26
C GLU A 323 22.30 -13.83 0.46
N GLN A 324 23.59 -13.90 0.86
CA GLN A 324 24.32 -15.15 1.10
C GLN A 324 23.70 -16.04 2.20
N HIS A 325 22.94 -15.44 3.11
CA HIS A 325 22.37 -16.11 4.28
C HIS A 325 20.86 -16.32 4.18
N GLN A 326 20.25 -15.88 3.08
CA GLN A 326 18.82 -15.95 2.83
C GLN A 326 18.26 -17.38 2.92
N GLN A 327 18.88 -18.34 2.23
CA GLN A 327 18.41 -19.74 2.21
C GLN A 327 18.47 -20.38 3.60
N LYS A 328 19.60 -20.20 4.30
CA LYS A 328 19.80 -20.72 5.67
C LYS A 328 18.75 -20.16 6.65
N PHE A 329 18.41 -18.88 6.51
CA PHE A 329 17.41 -18.23 7.35
C PHE A 329 15.99 -18.76 7.08
N ILE A 330 15.63 -18.94 5.81
CA ILE A 330 14.34 -19.52 5.42
C ILE A 330 14.21 -20.96 5.97
N ASP A 331 15.25 -21.78 5.86
CA ASP A 331 15.23 -23.16 6.38
C ASP A 331 15.10 -23.20 7.92
N ALA A 332 15.78 -22.29 8.63
CA ALA A 332 15.63 -22.17 10.07
C ALA A 332 14.22 -21.72 10.47
N LEU A 333 13.64 -20.78 9.72
CA LEU A 333 12.29 -20.28 9.97
C LEU A 333 11.22 -21.35 9.70
N MET A 334 11.40 -22.13 8.63
CA MET A 334 10.60 -23.31 8.32
C MET A 334 10.52 -24.26 9.51
N PHE A 335 11.65 -24.54 10.15
CA PHE A 335 11.68 -25.38 11.35
C PHE A 335 10.92 -24.76 12.52
N VAL A 336 11.11 -23.45 12.75
CA VAL A 336 10.48 -22.75 13.88
C VAL A 336 8.96 -22.70 13.74
N LEU A 337 8.45 -22.51 12.51
CA LEU A 337 7.02 -22.44 12.22
C LEU A 337 6.33 -23.80 12.10
N ALA A 338 7.09 -24.89 11.88
CA ALA A 338 6.57 -26.25 11.87
C ALA A 338 6.32 -26.82 13.29
N LYS A 339 6.80 -26.13 14.33
CA LYS A 339 6.67 -26.51 15.74
C LYS A 339 5.53 -25.74 16.40
#